data_AF-A0A0K2JAZ2-F1
#
_entry.id   AF-A0A0K2JAZ2-F1
#
_cell.length_a   1.000
_cell.length_b   1.000
_cell.length_c   1.000
_cell.angle_alpha   90.00
_cell.angle_beta   90.00
_cell.angle_gamma   90.00
#
_symmetry.space_group_name_H-M   'P 1'
#
loop_
_entity.id
_entity.type
_entity.pdbx_description
1 polymer ?
#
loop_
_entity_poly.entity_id
_entity_poly.type
_entity_poly.pdbx_seq_one_letter_code
_entity_poly.pdbx_strand_id
1 'polypeptide(L)'
;MIFLDKAVIFLKNNLTKSRSEIEEGLENTIKQNILKYLTNKIGYSKTEINNIIVTLVIDFEKKEKETKLVIEEYLFEINYNNKTVLKIYRLGSDNDFFASENLKELGVEIEVFENGVGITE
;
A
#
# COMPACT_ATOMS: atom_id res chain seq x y z
N MET A 1 -1.73 -12.05 4.36
CA MET A 1 -1.82 -10.71 3.75
C MET A 1 -1.60 -9.71 4.86
N ILE A 2 -0.71 -8.77 4.60
CA ILE A 2 -0.26 -7.70 5.47
C ILE A 2 -1.32 -6.62 5.50
N PHE A 3 -1.78 -6.14 4.33
CA PHE A 3 -2.76 -5.05 4.23
C PHE A 3 -3.84 -5.27 3.17
N LEU A 4 -3.66 -6.18 2.20
CA LEU A 4 -4.52 -6.28 1.03
C LEU A 4 -5.97 -6.59 1.40
N ASP A 5 -6.20 -7.48 2.37
CA ASP A 5 -7.53 -7.81 2.89
C ASP A 5 -8.21 -6.59 3.53
N LYS A 6 -7.46 -5.78 4.27
CA LYS A 6 -7.96 -4.56 4.90
C LYS A 6 -8.23 -3.46 3.89
N ALA A 7 -7.39 -3.33 2.86
CA ALA A 7 -7.60 -2.40 1.76
C ALA A 7 -8.89 -2.73 1.00
N VAL A 8 -9.14 -4.01 0.69
CA VAL A 8 -10.39 -4.45 0.05
C VAL A 8 -11.61 -4.11 0.91
N ILE A 9 -11.57 -4.44 2.21
CA ILE A 9 -12.68 -4.14 3.12
C ILE A 9 -12.91 -2.62 3.22
N PHE A 10 -11.84 -1.84 3.32
CA PHE A 10 -11.92 -0.39 3.34
C PHE A 10 -12.61 0.14 2.07
N LEU A 11 -12.16 -0.32 0.90
CA LEU A 11 -12.73 0.08 -0.38
C LEU A 11 -14.22 -0.21 -0.47
N LYS A 12 -14.66 -1.43 -0.17
CA LYS A 12 -16.08 -1.83 -0.21
C LYS A 12 -16.98 -0.89 0.61
N ASN A 13 -16.49 -0.43 1.75
CA ASN A 13 -17.25 0.44 2.65
C ASN A 13 -17.20 1.93 2.28
N ASN A 14 -16.37 2.32 1.30
CA ASN A 14 -16.09 3.74 1.01
C ASN A 14 -16.20 4.10 -0.48
N LEU A 15 -16.69 3.21 -1.35
CA LEU A 15 -16.86 3.47 -2.80
C LEU A 15 -17.71 4.70 -3.16
N THR A 16 -18.54 5.18 -2.24
CA THR A 16 -19.39 6.37 -2.43
C THR A 16 -18.71 7.69 -2.09
N LYS A 17 -17.50 7.66 -1.51
CA LYS A 17 -16.73 8.85 -1.14
C LYS A 17 -15.98 9.44 -2.32
N SER A 18 -15.44 10.65 -2.14
CA SER A 18 -14.54 11.24 -3.13
C SER A 18 -13.23 10.45 -3.23
N ARG A 19 -12.56 10.53 -4.39
CA ARG A 19 -11.28 9.83 -4.62
C ARG A 19 -10.22 10.22 -3.60
N SER A 20 -10.07 11.51 -3.32
CA SER A 20 -9.12 12.04 -2.34
C SER A 20 -9.35 11.47 -0.92
N GLU A 21 -10.61 11.32 -0.49
CA GLU A 21 -10.93 10.68 0.80
C GLU A 21 -10.60 9.19 0.82
N ILE A 22 -10.77 8.49 -0.33
CA ILE A 22 -10.43 7.08 -0.45
C ILE A 22 -8.92 6.89 -0.44
N GLU A 23 -8.15 7.72 -1.15
CA GLU A 23 -6.69 7.72 -1.17
C GLU A 23 -6.13 7.90 0.23
N GLU A 24 -6.51 8.97 0.93
CA GLU A 24 -6.03 9.25 2.30
C GLU A 24 -6.39 8.10 3.25
N GLY A 25 -7.62 7.58 3.17
CA GLY A 25 -8.07 6.48 4.02
C GLY A 25 -7.37 5.15 3.71
N LEU A 26 -7.08 4.87 2.44
CA LEU A 26 -6.28 3.71 2.03
C LEU A 26 -4.84 3.83 2.50
N GLU A 27 -4.19 4.97 2.26
CA GLU A 27 -2.83 5.23 2.71
C GLU A 27 -2.71 5.01 4.21
N ASN A 28 -3.65 5.57 4.99
CA ASN A 28 -3.68 5.39 6.44
C ASN A 28 -3.90 3.92 6.82
N THR A 29 -4.85 3.22 6.17
CA THR A 29 -5.09 1.80 6.40
C THR A 29 -3.84 0.96 6.14
N ILE A 30 -3.15 1.22 5.04
CA ILE A 30 -1.96 0.47 4.64
C ILE A 30 -0.79 0.79 5.57
N LYS A 31 -0.52 2.07 5.88
CA LYS A 31 0.51 2.51 6.85
C LYS A 31 0.36 1.79 8.20
N GLN A 32 -0.85 1.72 8.73
CA GLN A 32 -1.11 1.06 10.03
C GLN A 32 -0.86 -0.44 9.98
N ASN A 33 -1.21 -1.10 8.87
CA ASN A 33 -0.99 -2.54 8.71
C ASN A 33 0.48 -2.88 8.46
N ILE A 34 1.19 -2.09 7.66
CA ILE A 34 2.65 -2.19 7.50
C ILE A 34 3.34 -2.01 8.86
N LEU A 35 2.99 -0.98 9.63
CA LEU A 35 3.56 -0.77 10.95
C LEU A 35 3.40 -2.00 11.85
N LYS A 36 2.20 -2.60 11.90
CA LYS A 36 1.94 -3.84 12.66
C LYS A 36 2.79 -5.01 12.16
N TYR A 37 2.93 -5.16 10.84
CA TYR A 37 3.77 -6.19 10.24
C TYR A 37 5.25 -6.03 10.65
N LEU A 38 5.78 -4.81 10.54
CA LEU A 38 7.15 -4.50 10.92
C LEU A 38 7.41 -4.79 12.41
N THR A 39 6.52 -4.36 13.30
CA THR A 39 6.72 -4.56 14.74
C THR A 39 6.46 -5.99 15.19
N ASN A 40 5.42 -6.63 14.67
CA ASN A 40 4.95 -7.90 15.23
C ASN A 40 5.56 -9.13 14.55
N LYS A 41 5.80 -9.05 13.23
CA LYS A 41 6.30 -10.18 12.45
C LYS A 41 7.79 -10.05 12.16
N ILE A 42 8.25 -8.87 11.77
CA ILE A 42 9.69 -8.63 11.50
C ILE A 42 10.47 -8.37 12.80
N GLY A 43 9.80 -7.84 13.83
CA GLY A 43 10.42 -7.55 15.12
C GLY A 43 11.19 -6.23 15.15
N TYR A 44 10.92 -5.31 14.22
CA TYR A 44 11.50 -3.97 14.26
C TYR A 44 11.00 -3.20 15.49
N SER A 45 11.92 -2.53 16.18
CA SER A 45 11.54 -1.62 17.25
C SER A 45 10.79 -0.43 16.67
N LYS A 46 9.62 -0.11 17.24
CA LYS A 46 8.82 1.05 16.84
C LYS A 46 9.59 2.38 16.94
N THR A 47 10.53 2.48 17.90
CA THR A 47 11.34 3.70 18.09
C THR A 47 12.42 3.88 17.04
N GLU A 48 12.75 2.82 16.31
CA GLU A 48 13.79 2.79 15.28
C GLU A 48 13.20 2.87 13.87
N ILE A 49 11.88 2.78 13.72
CA ILE A 49 11.16 3.07 12.47
C ILE A 49 11.10 4.58 12.33
N ASN A 50 11.93 5.13 11.45
CA ASN A 50 12.02 6.58 11.23
C ASN A 50 10.80 7.12 10.48
N ASN A 51 10.38 6.42 9.42
CA ASN A 51 9.20 6.78 8.66
C ASN A 51 8.56 5.55 7.98
N ILE A 52 7.28 5.70 7.66
CA ILE A 52 6.54 4.85 6.73
C ILE A 52 5.76 5.80 5.83
N ILE A 53 6.24 5.97 4.60
CA ILE A 53 5.60 6.76 3.57
C ILE A 53 4.78 5.79 2.71
N VAL A 54 3.51 6.11 2.56
CA VAL A 54 2.60 5.50 1.59
C VAL A 54 1.87 6.67 0.95
N THR A 55 1.98 6.78 -0.37
CA THR A 55 1.24 7.74 -1.19
C THR A 55 0.60 7.00 -2.34
N LEU A 56 -0.67 7.29 -2.63
CA LEU A 56 -1.43 6.62 -3.68
C LEU A 56 -2.18 7.64 -4.52
N VAL A 57 -2.11 7.47 -5.83
CA VAL A 57 -3.03 8.10 -6.80
C VAL A 57 -3.83 6.99 -7.44
N ILE A 58 -5.16 7.05 -7.33
CA ILE A 58 -6.04 5.96 -7.75
C ILE A 58 -7.09 6.41 -8.78
N ASP A 59 -7.52 5.44 -9.58
CA ASP A 59 -8.72 5.53 -10.39
C ASP A 59 -9.58 4.27 -10.27
N PHE A 60 -10.80 4.33 -10.80
CA PHE A 60 -11.75 3.23 -10.78
C PHE A 60 -12.23 2.87 -12.18
N GLU A 61 -11.95 1.64 -12.60
CA GLU A 61 -12.54 1.04 -13.79
C GLU A 61 -13.85 0.34 -13.42
N LYS A 62 -14.96 0.81 -13.98
CA LYS A 62 -16.27 0.16 -13.82
C LYS A 62 -16.49 -0.83 -14.96
N LYS A 63 -16.56 -2.11 -14.61
CA LYS A 63 -17.10 -3.17 -15.48
C LYS A 63 -18.53 -3.50 -15.04
N GLU A 64 -19.31 -4.16 -15.91
CA GLU A 64 -20.75 -4.39 -15.72
C GLU A 64 -21.15 -4.97 -14.34
N LYS A 65 -20.27 -5.71 -13.66
CA LYS A 65 -20.53 -6.33 -12.34
C LYS A 65 -19.41 -6.14 -11.32
N GLU A 66 -18.36 -5.41 -11.67
CA GLU A 66 -17.16 -5.29 -10.82
C GLU A 66 -16.58 -3.89 -10.95
N THR A 67 -16.24 -3.28 -9.81
CA THR A 67 -15.40 -2.09 -9.79
C THR A 67 -13.97 -2.54 -9.55
N LYS A 68 -13.06 -2.23 -10.47
CA LYS A 68 -11.64 -2.50 -10.31
C LYS A 68 -10.94 -1.22 -9.84
N LEU A 69 -10.21 -1.31 -8.73
CA LEU A 69 -9.27 -0.27 -8.33
C LEU A 69 -8.06 -0.32 -9.27
N VAL A 70 -7.75 0.81 -9.88
CA VAL A 70 -6.51 1.05 -10.62
C VAL A 70 -5.64 1.96 -9.76
N ILE A 71 -4.40 1.57 -9.55
CA ILE A 71 -3.39 2.45 -8.98
C ILE A 71 -2.67 3.08 -10.16
N GLU A 72 -2.61 4.42 -10.22
CA GLU A 72 -1.93 5.17 -11.28
C GLU A 72 -0.49 5.49 -10.86
N GLU A 73 -0.33 6.03 -9.66
CA GLU A 73 0.97 6.34 -9.07
C GLU A 73 1.02 5.88 -7.62
N TYR A 74 2.21 5.53 -7.16
CA TYR A 74 2.41 5.13 -5.78
C TYR A 74 3.84 5.37 -5.31
N LEU A 75 3.98 5.56 -4.00
CA LEU A 75 5.25 5.54 -3.29
C LEU A 75 5.07 4.78 -1.99
N PHE A 76 5.87 3.73 -1.81
CA PHE A 76 6.09 3.05 -0.56
C PHE A 76 7.54 3.25 -0.17
N GLU A 77 7.80 3.93 0.94
CA GLU A 77 9.15 4.07 1.48
C GLU A 77 9.16 3.81 2.99
N ILE A 78 10.05 2.93 3.43
CA ILE A 78 10.21 2.58 4.84
C ILE A 78 11.67 2.80 5.20
N ASN A 79 11.91 3.67 6.18
CA ASN A 79 13.21 3.88 6.77
C ASN A 79 13.27 3.32 8.19
N TYR A 80 14.27 2.48 8.45
CA TYR A 80 14.54 1.87 9.74
C TYR A 80 16.02 2.05 10.08
N ASN A 81 16.31 2.55 11.29
CA ASN A 81 17.67 2.87 11.74
C ASN A 81 18.45 3.77 10.75
N ASN A 82 17.79 4.81 10.26
CA ASN A 82 18.29 5.79 9.30
C ASN A 82 18.71 5.18 7.95
N LYS A 83 18.20 3.99 7.61
CA LYS A 83 18.43 3.33 6.33
C LYS A 83 17.10 3.01 5.67
N THR A 84 17.02 3.22 4.36
CA THR A 84 15.91 2.72 3.57
C THR A 84 15.98 1.20 3.51
N VAL A 85 14.92 0.56 3.99
CA VAL A 85 14.79 -0.91 4.00
C VAL A 85 13.78 -1.40 2.96
N LEU A 86 12.88 -0.52 2.51
CA LEU A 86 11.99 -0.74 1.38
C LEU A 86 11.74 0.59 0.67
N LYS A 87 11.84 0.58 -0.66
CA LYS A 87 11.45 1.67 -1.54
C LYS A 87 10.87 1.09 -2.82
N ILE A 88 9.58 1.31 -3.04
CA ILE A 88 8.86 0.82 -4.21
C ILE A 88 7.99 1.97 -4.71
N TYR A 89 8.22 2.44 -5.94
CA TYR A 89 7.46 3.56 -6.48
C TYR A 89 7.24 3.48 -7.98
N ARG A 90 6.16 4.12 -8.42
CA ARG A 90 5.90 4.48 -9.83
C ARG A 90 5.34 5.91 -9.87
N LEU A 91 6.08 6.81 -10.52
CA LEU A 91 5.72 8.21 -10.70
C LEU A 91 5.91 8.55 -12.19
N GLY A 92 4.81 8.72 -12.92
CA GLY A 92 4.85 8.79 -14.37
C GLY A 92 5.57 7.58 -15.01
N SER A 93 6.70 7.82 -15.68
CA SER A 93 7.52 6.78 -16.33
C SER A 93 8.63 6.22 -15.44
N ASP A 94 8.89 6.84 -14.30
CA ASP A 94 9.95 6.43 -13.39
C ASP A 94 9.43 5.37 -12.43
N ASN A 95 10.18 4.28 -12.29
CA ASN A 95 9.92 3.24 -11.30
C ASN A 95 11.21 2.76 -10.63
N ASP A 96 11.08 2.32 -9.39
CA ASP A 96 12.17 1.68 -8.65
C ASP A 96 11.58 0.62 -7.73
N PHE A 97 12.35 -0.44 -7.53
CA PHE A 97 11.99 -1.52 -6.64
C PHE A 97 13.21 -1.95 -5.83
N PHE A 98 13.12 -1.68 -4.54
CA PHE A 98 14.06 -2.14 -3.55
C PHE A 98 13.30 -2.65 -2.33
N ALA A 99 13.58 -3.89 -1.94
CA ALA A 99 13.13 -4.45 -0.67
C ALA A 99 14.27 -5.25 -0.05
N SER A 100 14.55 -4.98 1.23
CA SER A 100 15.48 -5.80 2.01
C SER A 100 14.97 -7.24 2.10
N GLU A 101 15.87 -8.20 2.27
CA GLU A 101 15.54 -9.65 2.23
C GLU A 101 14.37 -10.02 3.13
N ASN A 102 14.34 -9.47 4.35
CA ASN A 102 13.31 -9.70 5.34
C ASN A 102 11.97 -8.99 5.05
N LEU A 103 11.92 -8.08 4.07
CA LEU A 103 10.72 -7.36 3.63
C LEU A 103 10.22 -7.81 2.25
N LYS A 104 10.78 -8.88 1.67
CA LYS A 104 10.35 -9.42 0.37
C LYS A 104 8.86 -9.74 0.32
N GLU A 105 8.29 -10.30 1.38
CA GLU A 105 6.86 -10.60 1.45
C GLU A 105 6.00 -9.34 1.31
N LEU A 106 6.41 -8.23 1.95
CA LEU A 106 5.74 -6.95 1.80
C LEU A 106 5.90 -6.40 0.38
N GLY A 107 7.09 -6.51 -0.21
CA GLY A 107 7.33 -6.13 -1.60
C GLY A 107 6.40 -6.86 -2.57
N VAL A 108 6.27 -8.19 -2.44
CA VAL A 108 5.37 -9.00 -3.26
C VAL A 108 3.90 -8.61 -3.07
N GLU A 109 3.47 -8.31 -1.84
CA GLU A 109 2.09 -7.87 -1.62
C GLU A 109 1.80 -6.48 -2.23
N ILE A 110 2.79 -5.58 -2.24
CA ILE A 110 2.70 -4.28 -2.94
C ILE A 110 2.60 -4.51 -4.45
N GLU A 111 3.40 -5.42 -5.03
CA GLU A 111 3.31 -5.80 -6.45
C GLU A 111 1.93 -6.39 -6.80
N VAL A 112 1.32 -7.16 -5.91
CA VAL A 112 -0.06 -7.65 -6.12
C VAL A 112 -1.05 -6.49 -6.08
N PHE A 113 -0.86 -5.54 -5.17
CA PHE A 113 -1.74 -4.38 -5.01
C PHE A 113 -1.69 -3.43 -6.23
N GLU A 114 -0.50 -3.14 -6.78
CA GLU A 114 -0.32 -2.25 -7.94
C GLU A 114 -0.93 -2.80 -9.24
N ASN A 115 -1.02 -4.12 -9.38
CA ASN A 115 -1.68 -4.75 -10.53
C ASN A 115 -3.22 -4.57 -10.52
N GLY A 116 -3.72 -3.92 -9.47
CA GLY A 116 -5.11 -3.55 -9.26
C GLY A 116 -5.86 -4.62 -8.50
N VAL A 117 -6.89 -4.18 -7.79
CA VAL A 117 -7.70 -5.04 -6.91
C VAL A 117 -9.14 -4.99 -7.35
N GLY A 118 -9.71 -6.18 -7.61
CA GLY A 118 -11.13 -6.32 -7.91
C GLY A 118 -11.96 -6.11 -6.64
N ILE A 119 -12.96 -5.24 -6.73
CA ILE A 119 -13.92 -4.98 -5.66
C ILE A 119 -15.25 -5.56 -6.13
N THR A 120 -15.55 -6.77 -5.66
CA THR A 120 -16.86 -7.39 -5.84
C THR A 120 -17.84 -6.81 -4.83
N GLU A 121 -19.00 -6.37 -5.29
CA GLU A 121 -20.13 -5.99 -4.43
C GLU A 121 -20.65 -7.19 -3.62
#